data_AF-A0A258BMR1-F1
#
_entry.id   AF-A0A258BMR1-F1
#
_cell.length_a   1.000
_cell.length_b   1.000
_cell.length_c   1.000
_cell.angle_alpha   90.00
_cell.angle_beta   90.00
_cell.angle_gamma   90.00
#
_symmetry.space_group_name_H-M   'P 1'
#
loop_
_entity.id
_entity.type
_entity.pdbx_description
1 polymer ?
#
loop_
_entity_poly.entity_id
_entity_poly.type
_entity_poly.pdbx_seq_one_letter_code
_entity_poly.pdbx_strand_id
1 'polypeptide(L)'
;MSAATDYRIIDIKLDERTILWRNADIEQERRVAIFDLLEGNLFQPVAADEQGYHGPYKVMLGVEEGRLTIAIAAADDRPLDSFVLPLA
;
A
#
# COMPACT_ATOMS: atom_id res chain seq x y z
N MET A 1 27.93 8.58 5.01
CA MET A 1 26.86 8.71 4.01
C MET A 1 25.56 8.56 4.77
N SER A 2 24.80 9.63 4.95
CA SER A 2 23.48 9.54 5.60
C SER A 2 22.63 8.59 4.75
N ALA A 3 22.11 7.52 5.35
CA ALA A 3 21.17 6.64 4.66
C ALA A 3 20.00 7.52 4.19
N ALA A 4 19.86 7.69 2.88
CA ALA A 4 18.83 8.55 2.33
C ALA A 4 17.48 7.92 2.65
N THR A 5 16.66 8.66 3.39
CA THR A 5 15.26 8.35 3.63
C THR A 5 14.52 8.24 2.29
N ASP A 6 13.73 7.19 2.09
CA ASP A 6 12.97 6.93 0.87
C ASP A 6 11.49 6.69 1.22
N TYR A 7 10.85 7.72 1.80
CA TYR A 7 9.46 7.68 2.24
C TYR A 7 8.47 7.62 1.08
N ARG A 8 8.42 6.48 0.38
CA ARG A 8 7.50 6.27 -0.74
C ARG A 8 7.03 4.82 -0.82
N ILE A 9 5.86 4.65 -1.39
CA ILE A 9 5.31 3.38 -1.85
C ILE A 9 5.91 3.06 -3.22
N ILE A 10 6.38 1.82 -3.38
CA ILE A 10 6.96 1.29 -4.62
C ILE A 10 6.11 0.16 -5.24
N ASP A 11 5.15 -0.39 -4.49
CA ASP A 11 4.22 -1.41 -4.96
C ASP A 11 2.88 -1.27 -4.23
N ILE A 12 1.78 -1.34 -4.97
CA ILE A 12 0.42 -1.40 -4.42
C ILE A 12 -0.27 -2.60 -5.04
N LYS A 13 -0.70 -3.55 -4.21
CA LYS A 13 -1.48 -4.71 -4.63
C LYS A 13 -2.86 -4.69 -4.02
N LEU A 14 -3.82 -5.17 -4.78
CA LEU A 14 -5.17 -5.44 -4.31
C LEU A 14 -5.33 -6.95 -4.12
N ASP A 15 -5.94 -7.37 -3.02
CA ASP A 15 -6.32 -8.76 -2.85
C ASP A 15 -7.48 -9.10 -3.80
N GLU A 16 -7.13 -9.78 -4.88
CA GLU A 16 -8.03 -10.17 -5.97
C GLU A 16 -9.16 -11.11 -5.50
N ARG A 17 -8.98 -11.77 -4.35
CA ARG A 17 -9.97 -12.69 -3.78
C ARG A 17 -11.09 -11.95 -3.08
N THR A 18 -10.80 -10.76 -2.55
CA THR A 18 -11.74 -9.94 -1.81
C THR A 18 -12.24 -8.74 -2.61
N ILE A 19 -11.47 -8.28 -3.60
CA ILE A 19 -11.83 -7.15 -4.45
C ILE A 19 -12.32 -7.69 -5.81
N LEU A 20 -13.64 -7.81 -5.94
CA LEU A 20 -14.31 -8.29 -7.17
C LEU A 20 -14.22 -7.27 -8.30
N TRP A 21 -13.62 -7.65 -9.42
CA TRP A 21 -13.53 -6.81 -10.63
C TRP A 21 -14.68 -7.08 -11.59
N ARG A 22 -15.31 -6.02 -12.08
CA ARG A 22 -16.61 -6.12 -12.78
C ARG A 22 -16.58 -5.77 -14.27
N ASN A 23 -15.56 -5.06 -14.79
CA ASN A 23 -15.34 -4.86 -16.24
C ASN A 23 -13.91 -4.34 -16.58
N ALA A 24 -13.60 -4.19 -17.88
CA ALA A 24 -12.31 -3.71 -18.39
C ALA A 24 -12.04 -2.21 -18.12
N ASP A 25 -13.08 -1.38 -18.04
CA ASP A 25 -12.94 0.05 -17.73
C ASP A 25 -12.48 0.26 -16.28
N ILE A 26 -13.05 -0.49 -15.34
CA ILE A 26 -12.66 -0.51 -13.92
C ILE A 26 -11.19 -0.91 -13.77
N GLU A 27 -10.74 -1.90 -14.53
CA GLU A 27 -9.34 -2.32 -14.55
C GLU A 27 -8.40 -1.23 -15.08
N GLN A 28 -8.87 -0.46 -16.06
CA GLN A 28 -8.11 0.66 -16.59
C GLN A 28 -8.04 1.82 -15.60
N GLU A 29 -9.17 2.24 -15.02
CA GLU A 29 -9.22 3.26 -13.97
C GLU A 29 -8.32 2.89 -12.79
N ARG A 30 -8.34 1.62 -12.38
CA ARG A 30 -7.46 1.11 -11.33
C ARG A 30 -5.99 1.28 -11.66
N ARG A 31 -5.56 0.86 -12.86
CA ARG A 31 -4.16 0.98 -13.27
C ARG A 31 -3.69 2.43 -13.28
N VAL A 32 -4.55 3.34 -13.75
CA VAL A 32 -4.28 4.78 -13.70
C VAL A 32 -4.14 5.24 -12.25
N ALA A 33 -5.10 4.92 -11.39
CA ALA A 33 -5.07 5.33 -9.98
C ALA A 33 -3.85 4.80 -9.21
N ILE A 34 -3.46 3.53 -9.43
CA ILE A 34 -2.25 2.96 -8.82
C ILE A 34 -1.00 3.67 -9.34
N PHE A 35 -0.92 3.93 -10.65
CA PHE A 35 0.23 4.61 -11.24
C PHE A 35 0.39 6.02 -10.68
N ASP A 36 -0.69 6.79 -10.60
CA ASP A 36 -0.70 8.14 -10.05
C ASP A 36 -0.24 8.16 -8.58
N LEU A 37 -0.69 7.17 -7.78
CA LEU A 37 -0.21 7.00 -6.42
C LEU A 37 1.29 6.68 -6.38
N LEU A 38 1.82 5.88 -7.29
CA LEU A 38 3.24 5.50 -7.25
C LEU A 38 4.20 6.62 -7.70
N GLU A 39 3.82 7.48 -8.65
CA GLU A 39 4.73 8.53 -9.17
C GLU A 39 5.00 9.68 -8.19
N GLY A 40 3.98 10.10 -7.43
CA GLY A 40 4.04 11.35 -6.65
C GLY A 40 3.77 11.20 -5.16
N ASN A 41 3.85 9.99 -4.60
CA ASN A 41 3.54 9.79 -3.18
C ASN A 41 4.66 10.20 -2.22
N LEU A 42 4.22 10.57 -1.02
CA LEU A 42 5.01 10.61 0.19
C LEU A 42 4.31 9.68 1.20
N PHE A 43 5.03 8.70 1.72
CA PHE A 43 4.50 7.72 2.65
C PHE A 43 5.48 7.49 3.79
N GLN A 44 5.12 7.98 4.98
CA GLN A 44 5.92 7.92 6.20
C GLN A 44 5.08 7.35 7.34
N PRO A 45 4.93 6.00 7.43
CA PRO A 45 4.23 5.37 8.53
C PRO A 45 4.99 5.60 9.84
N VAL A 46 4.34 6.21 10.83
CA VAL A 46 4.95 6.55 12.13
C VAL A 46 5.54 5.30 12.79
N ALA A 47 4.79 4.20 12.81
CA ALA A 47 5.26 2.94 13.42
C ALA A 47 6.52 2.38 12.74
N ALA A 48 6.67 2.55 11.42
CA ALA A 48 7.86 2.10 10.71
C ALA A 48 9.05 3.05 10.92
N ASP A 49 8.79 4.36 10.96
CA ASP A 49 9.78 5.40 11.23
C ASP A 49 10.38 5.26 12.64
N GLU A 50 9.54 5.03 13.66
CA GLU A 50 9.96 4.74 15.04
C GLU A 50 10.79 3.44 15.14
N GLN A 51 10.57 2.49 14.24
CA GLN A 51 11.35 1.24 14.12
C GLN A 51 12.63 1.42 13.28
N GLY A 52 12.94 2.64 12.82
CA GLY A 52 14.13 2.95 12.02
C GLY A 52 14.05 2.50 10.57
N TYR A 53 12.85 2.19 10.05
CA TYR A 53 12.63 1.86 8.65
C TYR A 53 12.05 3.05 7.90
N HIS A 54 12.90 3.68 7.10
CA HIS A 54 12.59 4.93 6.39
C HIS A 54 12.22 4.72 4.91
N GLY A 55 11.63 3.56 4.60
CA GLY A 55 11.18 3.20 3.26
C GLY A 55 12.27 2.64 2.34
N PRO A 56 11.91 2.27 1.09
CA PRO A 56 10.56 2.36 0.50
C PRO A 56 9.60 1.25 0.97
N TYR A 57 8.31 1.38 0.67
CA TYR A 57 7.25 0.53 1.19
C TYR A 57 6.47 -0.20 0.09
N LYS A 58 6.00 -1.40 0.40
CA LYS A 58 4.98 -2.12 -0.38
C LYS A 58 3.67 -2.09 0.41
N VAL A 59 2.55 -1.88 -0.28
CA VAL A 59 1.23 -1.81 0.34
C VAL A 59 0.32 -2.87 -0.30
N MET A 60 -0.41 -3.60 0.53
CA MET A 60 -1.46 -4.52 0.09
C MET A 60 -2.79 -4.08 0.68
N LEU A 61 -3.79 -3.89 -0.17
CA LEU A 61 -5.15 -3.51 0.18
C LEU A 61 -6.10 -4.68 -0.06
N GLY A 62 -7.01 -4.94 0.87
CA GLY A 62 -8.03 -5.98 0.73
C GLY A 62 -9.34 -5.60 1.40
N VAL A 63 -10.37 -6.43 1.23
CA VAL A 63 -11.66 -6.24 1.91
C VAL A 63 -12.08 -7.50 2.65
N GLU A 64 -12.00 -7.48 3.97
CA GLU A 64 -12.41 -8.61 4.81
C GLU A 64 -13.64 -8.24 5.63
N GLU A 65 -14.72 -9.01 5.48
CA GLU A 65 -15.98 -8.80 6.22
C GLU A 65 -16.54 -7.37 6.10
N GLY A 66 -16.38 -6.74 4.93
CA GLY A 66 -16.82 -5.36 4.70
C GLY A 66 -15.90 -4.29 5.31
N ARG A 67 -14.66 -4.65 5.68
CA ARG A 67 -13.66 -3.74 6.22
C ARG A 67 -12.44 -3.68 5.30
N LEU A 68 -11.87 -2.49 5.13
CA LEU A 68 -10.64 -2.30 4.37
C LEU A 68 -9.44 -2.76 5.20
N THR A 69 -8.69 -3.73 4.69
CA THR A 69 -7.42 -4.15 5.26
C THR A 69 -6.28 -3.44 4.52
N ILE A 70 -5.30 -2.94 5.27
CA ILE A 70 -4.12 -2.28 4.74
C ILE A 70 -2.91 -2.91 5.41
N ALA A 71 -2.10 -3.64 4.63
CA ALA A 71 -0.84 -4.21 5.10
C ALA A 71 0.34 -3.45 4.48
N ILE A 72 1.34 -3.14 5.31
CA ILE A 72 2.55 -2.43 4.93
C ILE A 72 3.74 -3.38 5.10
N ALA A 73 4.57 -3.47 4.08
CA ALA A 73 5.80 -4.23 4.08
C ALA A 73 6.99 -3.39 3.61
N ALA A 74 8.19 -3.82 3.97
CA ALA A 74 9.44 -3.31 3.44
C ALA A 74 9.67 -3.82 2.00
N ALA A 75 10.67 -3.28 1.32
CA ALA A 75 10.99 -3.65 -0.06
C ALA A 75 11.35 -5.14 -0.22
N ASP A 76 11.89 -5.76 0.83
CA ASP A 76 12.22 -7.19 0.95
C ASP A 76 11.03 -8.08 1.37
N ASP A 77 9.81 -7.54 1.32
CA ASP A 77 8.55 -8.22 1.69
C ASP A 77 8.43 -8.53 3.19
N ARG A 78 9.34 -8.02 4.04
CA ARG A 78 9.22 -8.12 5.49
C ARG A 78 8.02 -7.28 5.97
N PRO A 79 7.07 -7.85 6.72
CA PRO A 79 5.92 -7.11 7.23
C PRO A 79 6.38 -6.05 8.24
N LEU A 80 5.80 -4.86 8.14
CA LEU A 80 6.07 -3.74 9.04
C LEU A 80 4.86 -3.41 9.90
N ASP A 81 3.67 -3.36 9.30
CA ASP A 81 2.43 -3.00 10.00
C ASP A 81 1.19 -3.49 9.23
N SER A 82 0.04 -3.55 9.91
CA SER A 82 -1.25 -3.84 9.29
C SER A 82 -2.40 -3.25 10.10
N PHE A 83 -3.37 -2.63 9.43
CA PHE A 83 -4.56 -2.05 10.07
C PHE A 83 -5.83 -2.29 9.27
N VAL A 84 -6.95 -2.29 10.00
CA VAL A 84 -8.28 -2.53 9.46
C VAL A 84 -9.14 -1.29 9.69
N LEU A 85 -9.70 -0.76 8.62
CA LEU A 85 -10.58 0.41 8.64
C LEU A 85 -12.02 -0.02 8.30
N PRO A 86 -13.04 0.47 9.02
CA PRO A 86 -14.43 0.27 8.60
C PRO A 86 -14.69 1.00 7.28
N LEU A 87 -15.41 0.35 6.36
CA LEU A 87 -15.94 1.00 5.16
C LEU A 87 -17.25 1.70 5.54
N ALA A 88 -17.36 3.01 5.25
CA ALA A 88 -18.51 3.85 5.55
C ALA A 88 -19.58 3.78 4.46
#